data_AF-A0A447S446-F1
#
_entry.id   AF-A0A447S446-F1
#
_cell.length_a   1.000
_cell.length_b   1.000
_cell.length_c   1.000
_cell.angle_alpha   90.00
_cell.angle_beta   90.00
_cell.angle_gamma   90.00
#
_symmetry.space_group_name_H-M   'P 1'
#
loop_
_entity.id
_entity.type
_entity.pdbx_description
1 polymer ?
#
loop_
_entity_poly.entity_id
_entity_poly.type
_entity_poly.pdbx_seq_one_letter_code
_entity_poly.pdbx_strand_id
1 'polypeptide(L)'
;MGLWSRLSTDKASCLNRNCHYYRECPFFVARREIQEAEVVVANHALVMAAMESEAVLPEPKNLLLVLDEGHHLPDVARDAAGR
;
A
#
# COMPACT_ATOMS: atom_id res chain seq x y z
N MET A 1 -1.71 -5.09 24.57
CA MET A 1 -1.01 -4.99 23.26
C MET A 1 -1.15 -6.32 22.55
N GLY A 2 -1.90 -6.37 21.44
CA GLY A 2 -2.19 -7.61 20.73
C GLY A 2 -0.93 -8.21 20.08
N LEU A 3 -0.94 -9.51 19.80
CA LEU A 3 0.19 -10.20 19.17
C LEU A 3 0.63 -9.51 17.87
N TRP A 4 -0.31 -9.09 17.03
CA TRP A 4 -0.02 -8.41 15.76
C TRP A 4 0.80 -7.13 15.95
N SER A 5 0.43 -6.28 16.91
CA SER A 5 1.15 -5.03 17.21
C SER A 5 2.59 -5.23 17.70
N ARG A 6 2.97 -6.45 18.09
CA ARG A 6 4.37 -6.79 18.43
C ARG A 6 5.16 -7.33 17.24
N LEU A 7 4.46 -7.84 16.22
CA LEU A 7 5.06 -8.44 15.02
C LEU A 7 5.18 -7.43 13.87
N SER A 8 4.28 -6.45 13.80
CA SER A 8 4.33 -5.33 12.87
C SER A 8 5.01 -4.11 13.48
N THR A 9 5.55 -3.24 12.63
CA THR A 9 6.10 -1.94 13.03
C THR A 9 5.51 -0.83 12.16
N ASP A 10 5.49 0.39 12.66
CA ASP A 10 5.25 1.58 11.84
C ASP A 10 6.49 1.96 10.99
N LYS A 11 6.31 2.94 10.11
CA LYS A 11 7.36 3.44 9.20
C LYS A 11 8.54 4.06 9.95
N ALA A 12 8.31 4.73 11.08
CA ALA A 12 9.35 5.44 11.83
C ALA A 12 10.24 4.47 12.63
N SER A 13 9.65 3.39 13.11
CA SER A 13 10.31 2.34 13.89
C SER A 13 10.96 1.28 12.99
N CYS A 14 10.65 1.27 11.69
CA CYS A 14 11.29 0.39 10.71
C CYS A 14 12.74 0.83 10.40
N LEU A 15 13.71 -0.06 10.56
CA LEU A 15 15.13 0.22 10.27
C LEU A 15 15.47 0.28 8.77
N ASN A 16 14.53 -0.06 7.88
CA ASN A 16 14.68 0.02 6.42
C ASN A 16 15.97 -0.66 5.96
N ARG A 17 16.82 0.00 5.15
CA ARG A 17 18.09 -0.53 4.63
C ARG A 17 19.11 -0.93 5.70
N ASN A 18 18.97 -0.43 6.94
CA ASN A 18 19.82 -0.82 8.07
C ASN A 18 19.36 -2.14 8.74
N CYS A 19 18.19 -2.66 8.36
CA CYS A 19 17.70 -3.94 8.85
C CYS A 19 18.46 -5.10 8.19
N HIS A 20 18.98 -6.04 8.98
CA HIS A 20 19.62 -7.25 8.47
C HIS A 20 18.70 -8.06 7.53
N TYR A 21 17.39 -8.08 7.83
CA TYR A 21 16.37 -8.79 7.06
C TYR A 21 15.74 -7.96 5.94
N TYR A 22 16.27 -6.79 5.60
CA TYR A 22 15.65 -5.88 4.63
C TYR A 22 15.31 -6.56 3.28
N ARG A 23 16.21 -7.44 2.80
CA ARG A 23 16.02 -8.15 1.52
C ARG A 23 14.88 -9.17 1.58
N GLU A 24 14.69 -9.81 2.73
CA GLU A 24 13.69 -10.86 2.98
C GLU A 24 12.38 -10.32 3.57
N CYS A 25 12.33 -9.03 3.93
CA CYS A 25 11.16 -8.42 4.55
C CYS A 25 9.94 -8.51 3.62
N PRO A 26 8.85 -9.19 4.02
CA PRO A 26 7.70 -9.43 3.15
C PRO A 26 7.08 -8.13 2.57
N PHE A 27 7.06 -7.07 3.37
CA PHE A 27 6.57 -5.76 2.93
C PHE A 27 7.38 -5.19 1.75
N PHE A 28 8.71 -5.25 1.82
CA PHE A 28 9.57 -4.73 0.75
C PHE A 28 9.66 -5.68 -0.44
N VAL A 29 9.51 -7.00 -0.23
CA VAL A 29 9.38 -7.99 -1.32
C VAL A 29 8.12 -7.69 -2.14
N ALA A 30 6.95 -7.63 -1.52
CA ALA A 30 5.69 -7.34 -2.21
C ALA A 30 5.71 -5.98 -2.95
N ARG A 31 6.33 -4.95 -2.36
CA ARG A 31 6.50 -3.65 -3.03
C ARG A 31 7.37 -3.72 -4.29
N ARG A 32 8.38 -4.59 -4.32
CA ARG A 32 9.21 -4.78 -5.52
C ARG A 32 8.43 -5.54 -6.59
N GLU A 33 7.66 -6.55 -6.21
CA GLU A 33 6.83 -7.33 -7.14
C GLU A 33 5.79 -6.47 -7.87
N ILE A 34 5.23 -5.45 -7.21
CA ILE A 34 4.30 -4.49 -7.84
C ILE A 34 4.90 -3.79 -9.07
N GLN A 35 6.21 -3.56 -9.10
CA GLN A 35 6.86 -2.83 -10.21
C GLN A 35 6.91 -3.64 -11.51
N GLU A 36 6.89 -4.96 -11.41
CA GLU A 36 6.99 -5.88 -12.57
C GLU A 36 5.67 -6.60 -12.85
N ALA A 37 4.68 -6.47 -11.97
CA ALA A 37 3.39 -7.10 -12.10
C ALA A 37 2.53 -6.43 -13.21
N GLU A 38 1.95 -7.26 -14.08
CA GLU A 38 0.97 -6.80 -15.07
C GLU A 38 -0.39 -6.47 -14.45
N VAL A 39 -0.75 -7.18 -13.37
CA VAL A 39 -2.02 -7.00 -12.67
C VAL A 39 -1.75 -6.97 -11.16
N VAL A 40 -2.27 -5.93 -10.50
CA VAL A 40 -2.18 -5.74 -9.05
C VAL A 40 -3.60 -5.69 -8.47
N VAL A 41 -3.88 -6.56 -7.51
CA VAL A 41 -5.12 -6.52 -6.74
C VAL A 41 -4.89 -5.68 -5.49
N ALA A 42 -5.57 -4.54 -5.40
CA ALA A 42 -5.50 -3.61 -4.28
C ALA A 42 -6.90 -3.30 -3.75
N ASN A 43 -7.00 -2.97 -2.47
CA ASN A 43 -8.25 -2.46 -1.91
C ASN A 43 -8.39 -0.94 -2.13
N HIS A 44 -9.60 -0.41 -2.02
CA HIS A 44 -9.88 1.02 -2.22
C HIS A 44 -9.05 1.93 -1.31
N ALA A 45 -8.84 1.55 -0.05
CA ALA A 45 -8.06 2.36 0.89
C ALA A 45 -6.60 2.53 0.42
N LEU A 46 -5.99 1.46 -0.11
CA LEU A 46 -4.64 1.50 -0.66
C LEU A 46 -4.57 2.30 -1.97
N VAL A 47 -5.58 2.16 -2.84
CA VAL A 47 -5.68 2.95 -4.07
C VAL A 47 -5.77 4.44 -3.75
N MET A 48 -6.64 4.85 -2.83
CA MET A 48 -6.76 6.26 -2.43
C MET A 48 -5.45 6.79 -1.84
N ALA A 49 -4.81 6.04 -0.93
CA ALA A 49 -3.52 6.43 -0.36
C ALA A 49 -2.40 6.54 -1.41
N ALA A 50 -2.44 5.71 -2.46
CA ALA A 50 -1.48 5.76 -3.56
C ALA A 50 -1.73 6.95 -4.51
N MET A 51 -2.95 7.47 -4.57
CA MET A 51 -3.24 8.71 -5.31
C MET A 51 -2.76 9.96 -4.55
N GLU A 52 -2.76 9.92 -3.22
CA GLU A 52 -2.21 10.99 -2.38
C GLU A 52 -0.68 10.93 -2.24
N SER A 53 -0.11 9.73 -2.33
CA SER A 53 1.33 9.49 -2.27
C SER A 53 1.76 8.54 -3.38
N GLU A 54 2.56 9.04 -4.33
CA GLU A 54 3.11 8.31 -5.49
C GLU A 54 4.04 7.12 -5.14
N ALA A 55 4.03 6.65 -3.89
CA ALA A 55 5.04 5.77 -3.34
C ALA A 55 4.75 4.26 -3.46
N VAL A 56 3.57 3.86 -3.95
CA VAL A 56 3.15 2.44 -3.96
C VAL A 56 2.81 1.94 -5.36
N LEU A 57 1.89 2.61 -6.05
CA LEU A 57 1.42 2.21 -7.37
C LEU A 57 2.16 3.01 -8.46
N PRO A 58 2.24 2.48 -9.70
CA PRO A 58 2.70 3.25 -10.86
C PRO A 58 1.94 4.58 -11.04
N GLU A 59 2.50 5.49 -11.81
CA GLU A 59 1.85 6.77 -12.10
C GLU A 59 0.43 6.56 -12.66
N PRO A 60 -0.59 7.29 -12.18
CA PRO A 60 -1.99 7.09 -12.58
C PRO A 60 -2.22 7.10 -14.09
N LYS A 61 -1.44 7.90 -14.84
CA LYS A 61 -1.52 7.98 -16.31
C LYS A 61 -1.15 6.69 -17.04
N ASN A 62 -0.43 5.79 -16.36
CA ASN A 62 0.02 4.49 -16.88
C ASN A 62 -0.80 3.34 -16.30
N LEU A 63 -1.90 3.61 -15.58
CA LEU A 63 -2.72 2.60 -14.94
C LEU A 63 -4.06 2.41 -15.65
N LEU A 64 -4.45 1.15 -15.80
CA LEU A 64 -5.84 0.76 -16.02
C LEU A 64 -6.42 0.38 -14.67
N LEU A 65 -7.39 1.16 -14.19
CA LEU A 65 -8.02 0.95 -12.89
C LEU A 65 -9.40 0.33 -13.05
N VAL A 66 -9.60 -0.85 -12.47
CA VAL A 66 -10.91 -1.49 -12.33
C VAL A 66 -11.31 -1.41 -10.86
N LEU A 67 -12.43 -0.73 -10.59
CA LEU A 67 -12.98 -0.61 -9.24
C LEU A 67 -14.13 -1.59 -9.08
N ASP A 68 -13.86 -2.70 -8.42
CA ASP A 68 -14.89 -3.66 -8.03
C ASP A 68 -15.65 -3.14 -6.81
N GLU A 69 -16.95 -3.42 -6.72
CA GLU A 69 -17.81 -2.91 -5.64
C GLU A 69 -17.71 -1.38 -5.43
N GLY A 70 -17.65 -0.63 -6.54
CA GLY A 70 -17.44 0.83 -6.54
C GLY A 70 -18.48 1.65 -5.76
N HIS A 71 -19.58 1.04 -5.32
CA HIS A 71 -20.56 1.66 -4.44
C HIS A 71 -19.98 2.02 -3.05
N HIS A 72 -18.88 1.39 -2.63
CA HIS A 72 -18.15 1.75 -1.40
C HIS A 72 -17.18 2.94 -1.55
N LEU A 73 -16.91 3.38 -2.78
CA LEU A 73 -15.89 4.39 -3.05
C LEU A 73 -16.15 5.74 -2.34
N PRO A 74 -17.38 6.27 -2.27
CA PRO A 74 -17.63 7.55 -1.60
C PRO A 74 -17.26 7.53 -0.11
N ASP A 75 -17.56 6.44 0.58
CA ASP A 75 -17.24 6.30 2.00
C ASP A 75 -15.73 6.23 2.22
N VAL A 76 -15.03 5.45 1.39
CA VAL A 76 -13.56 5.33 1.45
C VAL A 76 -12.88 6.66 1.12
N ALA A 77 -13.40 7.42 0.17
CA ALA A 77 -12.87 8.73 -0.19
C ALA A 77 -13.05 9.76 0.94
N ARG A 78 -14.21 9.75 1.61
CA ARG A 78 -14.44 10.59 2.80
C ARG A 78 -13.44 10.27 3.91
N ASP A 79 -13.20 9.00 4.18
CA ASP A 79 -12.28 8.56 5.24
C ASP A 79 -10.80 8.82 4.92
N ALA A 80 -10.44 8.91 3.63
CA ALA A 80 -9.13 9.36 3.19
C ALA A 80 -8.98 10.88 3.37
N ALA A 81 -9.95 11.67 2.89
CA ALA A 81 -9.95 13.13 2.98
C ALA A 81 -10.09 13.70 4.41
N GLY A 82 -10.59 12.89 5.35
CA GLY A 82 -10.71 13.27 6.76
C GLY A 82 -9.42 13.10 7.58
N ARG A 83 -8.30 12.73 6.95
CA ARG A 83 -6.99 12.54 7.58
C ARG A 83 -6.01 13.67 7.28
#